data_AF-A0A923JGI3-F1
#
_entry.id   AF-A0A923JGI3-F1
#
_cell.length_a   1.000
_cell.length_b   1.000
_cell.length_c   1.000
_cell.angle_alpha   90.00
_cell.angle_beta   90.00
_cell.angle_gamma   90.00
#
_symmetry.space_group_name_H-M   'P 1'
#
loop_
_entity.id
_entity.type
_entity.pdbx_description
1 polymer ?
#
loop_
_entity_poly.entity_id
_entity_poly.type
_entity_poly.pdbx_seq_one_letter_code
_entity_poly.pdbx_strand_id
1 'polypeptide(L)' 'MIEKFTRWDSADFLLTDADLKDYLEACMDEAGEDDRFIVKAHETIERARLEIMGNYAERGL' A
#
# COMPACT_ATOMS: atom_id res chain seq x y z
N MET A 1 29.22 10.70 9.62
CA MET A 1 27.80 10.47 9.93
C MET A 1 27.26 9.61 8.81
N ILE A 2 26.82 8.39 9.10
CA ILE A 2 26.24 7.49 8.09
C ILE A 2 24.73 7.61 8.24
N GLU A 3 24.12 8.39 7.35
CA GLU A 3 22.67 8.56 7.28
C GLU A 3 22.06 7.26 6.73
N LYS A 4 21.33 6.54 7.58
CA LYS A 4 20.58 5.35 7.18
C LYS A 4 19.27 5.80 6.56
N PHE A 5 19.25 5.93 5.24
CA PHE A 5 18.00 6.08 4.50
C PHE A 5 17.35 4.70 4.36
N THR A 6 16.36 4.43 5.19
CA THR A 6 15.47 3.29 4.98
C THR A 6 14.60 3.62 3.76
N ARG A 7 14.41 2.65 2.86
CA ARG A 7 13.55 2.85 1.70
C ARG A 7 12.12 3.01 2.20
N TRP A 8 11.61 4.24 2.14
CA TRP A 8 10.22 4.53 2.44
C TRP A 8 9.34 3.84 1.40
N ASP A 9 8.40 3.02 1.86
CA ASP A 9 7.45 2.31 1.02
C ASP A 9 6.04 2.61 1.55
N SER A 10 5.15 3.10 0.68
CA SER A 10 3.78 3.45 1.08
C SER A 10 3.01 2.25 1.61
N ALA A 11 3.36 1.02 1.21
CA ALA A 11 2.72 -0.21 1.66
C ALA A 11 2.83 -0.42 3.18
N ASP A 12 3.92 0.04 3.80
CA ASP A 12 4.19 -0.14 5.24
C ASP A 12 3.22 0.68 6.12
N PHE A 13 2.66 1.76 5.57
CA PHE A 13 1.71 2.62 6.27
C PHE A 13 0.25 2.27 5.97
N LEU A 14 0.01 1.39 4.98
CA LEU A 14 -1.31 0.94 4.57
C LEU A 14 -1.76 -0.22 5.47
N LEU A 15 -1.99 0.09 6.75
CA LEU A 15 -2.26 -0.89 7.82
C LEU A 15 -3.75 -1.25 7.97
N THR A 16 -4.65 -0.45 7.40
CA THR A 16 -6.09 -0.68 7.48
C THR A 16 -6.77 -0.62 6.11
N ASP A 17 -7.96 -1.22 6.02
CA ASP A 17 -8.81 -1.14 4.82
C ASP A 17 -9.17 0.32 4.46
N ALA A 18 -9.29 1.18 5.47
CA ALA A 18 -9.53 2.61 5.27
C ALA A 18 -8.31 3.29 4.61
N ASP A 19 -7.10 3.02 5.08
CA ASP A 19 -5.87 3.56 4.47
C ASP A 19 -5.72 3.07 3.02
N LEU A 20 -6.01 1.79 2.76
CA LEU A 20 -5.97 1.20 1.41
C LEU A 20 -6.92 1.92 0.45
N LYS A 21 -8.12 2.26 0.94
CA LYS A 21 -9.13 2.97 0.16
C LYS A 21 -8.76 4.44 -0.09
N ASP A 22 -8.25 5.13 0.92
CA ASP A 22 -7.80 6.53 0.82
C ASP A 22 -6.63 6.65 -0.17
N TYR A 23 -5.68 5.70 -0.12
CA TYR A 23 -4.57 5.63 -1.06
C TYR A 23 -5.01 5.31 -2.49
N LEU A 24 -5.99 4.40 -2.66
CA LEU A 24 -6.56 4.10 -3.97
C LEU A 24 -7.27 5.33 -4.56
N GLU A 25 -8.06 6.04 -3.76
CA GLU A 25 -8.79 7.23 -4.18
C GLU A 25 -7.82 8.35 -4.58
N ALA A 26 -6.77 8.59 -3.79
CA ALA A 26 -5.71 9.53 -4.13
C ALA A 26 -4.96 9.12 -5.41
N CYS A 27 -4.66 7.82 -5.59
CA CYS A 27 -4.06 7.33 -6.82
C CYS A 27 -4.99 7.46 -8.02
N MET A 28 -6.30 7.29 -7.87
CA MET A 28 -7.27 7.44 -8.96
C MET A 28 -7.43 8.91 -9.39
N ASP A 29 -7.37 9.85 -8.44
CA ASP A 29 -7.40 11.29 -8.73
C ASP A 29 -6.14 11.74 -9.50
N GLU A 30 -4.96 11.24 -9.09
CA GLU A 30 -3.68 11.56 -9.75
C GLU A 30 -3.40 10.75 -11.03
N ALA A 31 -3.91 9.51 -11.15
CA ALA A 31 -3.56 8.62 -12.26
C ALA A 31 -3.99 9.16 -13.63
N GLY A 32 -5.03 10.00 -13.69
CA GLY A 32 -5.54 10.54 -14.94
C GLY A 32 -5.89 9.44 -15.95
N GLU A 33 -5.04 9.27 -16.98
CA GLU A 33 -5.18 8.28 -18.05
C GLU A 33 -4.03 7.24 -18.08
N ASP A 34 -3.20 7.17 -17.02
CA ASP A 34 -2.03 6.30 -16.98
C ASP A 34 -2.37 4.93 -16.33
N ASP A 35 -2.83 3.99 -17.15
CA ASP A 35 -3.19 2.62 -16.71
C ASP A 35 -2.04 1.92 -15.94
N ARG A 36 -0.79 2.25 -16.27
CA ARG A 36 0.40 1.69 -15.61
C ARG A 36 0.50 2.16 -14.16
N PHE A 37 0.05 3.37 -13.87
CA PHE A 37 0.02 3.92 -12.52
C PHE A 37 -1.03 3.21 -11.66
N ILE A 38 -2.22 2.97 -12.22
CA ILE A 38 -3.30 2.24 -11.53
C ILE A 38 -2.88 0.80 -11.23
N VAL A 39 -2.27 0.10 -12.20
CA VAL A 39 -1.73 -1.25 -11.97
C VAL A 39 -0.70 -1.24 -10.84
N LYS A 40 0.20 -0.24 -10.83
CA LYS A 40 1.23 -0.14 -9.79
C LYS A 40 0.65 0.15 -8.40
N ALA A 41 -0.35 1.02 -8.33
CA ALA A 41 -1.07 1.33 -7.10
C ALA A 41 -1.80 0.08 -6.57
N HIS A 42 -2.46 -0.67 -7.44
CA HIS A 42 -3.12 -1.93 -7.10
C HIS A 42 -2.12 -2.98 -6.60
N GLU A 43 -0.93 -3.12 -7.20
CA GLU A 43 0.11 -4.02 -6.69
C GLU A 43 0.56 -3.65 -5.27
N THR A 44 0.68 -2.36 -4.97
CA THR A 44 1.03 -1.86 -3.62
C THR A 44 -0.07 -2.17 -2.61
N ILE A 45 -1.33 -1.89 -2.96
CA ILE A 45 -2.52 -2.17 -2.15
C ILE A 45 -2.65 -3.67 -1.88
N GLU A 46 -2.47 -4.51 -2.91
CA GLU A 46 -2.54 -5.97 -2.77
C GLU A 46 -1.46 -6.48 -1.81
N ARG A 47 -0.23 -5.97 -1.90
CA ARG A 47 0.85 -6.36 -0.98
C ARG A 47 0.58 -5.94 0.46
N ALA A 48 0.13 -4.71 0.68
CA ALA A 48 -0.26 -4.24 2.00
C ALA A 48 -1.44 -5.06 2.57
N ARG A 49 -2.43 -5.38 1.73
CA ARG A 49 -3.56 -6.24 2.12
C ARG A 49 -3.13 -7.66 2.49
N LEU A 50 -2.20 -8.25 1.75
CA LEU A 50 -1.63 -9.57 2.06
C LEU A 50 -0.86 -9.54 3.38
N GLU A 51 -0.15 -8.45 3.68
CA GLU A 51 0.54 -8.28 4.96
C GLU A 51 -0.46 -8.15 6.13
N ILE A 52 -1.52 -7.35 5.95
CA ILE A 52 -2.63 -7.25 6.89
C ILE A 52 -3.27 -8.62 7.14
N MET A 53 -3.60 -9.37 6.07
CA MET A 53 -4.17 -10.72 6.15
C MET A 53 -3.21 -11.74 6.77
N GLY A 54 -1.92 -11.67 6.46
CA GLY A 54 -0.88 -12.50 7.08
C GLY A 54 -0.78 -12.24 8.57
N ASN A 55 -0.80 -10.98 8.97
CA ASN A 55 -0.84 -10.58 10.38
C ASN A 55 -2.14 -11.03 11.07
N TYR A 56 -3.29 -11.02 10.39
CA TYR A 56 -4.52 -11.63 10.92
C TYR A 56 -4.42 -13.15 11.07
N ALA A 57 -3.76 -13.84 10.13
CA ALA A 57 -3.55 -15.29 10.18
C ALA A 57 -2.56 -15.69 11.30
N GLU A 58 -1.49 -14.92 11.52
CA GLU A 58 -0.55 -15.11 12.63
C GLU A 58 -1.19 -14.80 13.99
N ARG A 59 -2.18 -13.91 14.03
CA ARG A 59 -2.93 -13.55 15.25
C ARG A 59 -4.14 -14.43 15.55
N GLY A 60 -4.40 -15.47 14.75
CA GLY A 60 -5.35 -16.54 15.06
C GLY A 60 -6.78 -16.06 15.36
N LEU A 61 -7.62 -15.99 14.33
CA LEU A 61 -9.07 -16.16 14.47
C LEU A 61 -9.47 -17.54 13.94
#